data_AF-A0A8H4WPG7-F1
#
_entry.id   AF-A0A8H4WPG7-F1
#
_cell.length_a   1.000
_cell.length_b   1.000
_cell.length_c   1.000
_cell.angle_alpha   90.00
_cell.angle_beta   90.00
_cell.angle_gamma   90.00
#
_symmetry.space_group_name_H-M   'P 1'
#
loop_
_entity.id
_entity.type
_entity.pdbx_description
1 polymer ?
#
loop_
_entity_poly.entity_id
_entity_poly.type
_entity_poly.pdbx_seq_one_letter_code
_entity_poly.pdbx_strand_id
1 'polypeptide(L)'
;MSTQTNQEPLQKTREQSISEFIERTKDIQKQNPDLDFKSTVIEPTMNLMYDIRENLNDKERKNHEALITLMLQNSGDPAKGEKYLWEAREYLKPYPDILKLFDDIYINKRPVPVMLGQLHEAMALKKSKPDKNSQE
;
A
#
# COMPACT_ATOMS: atom_id res chain seq x y z
N MET A 1 -20.40 18.72 -35.98
CA MET A 1 -19.56 17.61 -35.50
C MET A 1 -18.82 18.12 -34.29
N SER A 2 -19.33 17.85 -33.09
CA SER A 2 -18.68 18.31 -31.84
C SER A 2 -17.70 17.24 -31.39
N THR A 3 -16.42 17.59 -31.37
CA THR A 3 -15.33 16.76 -30.88
C THR A 3 -15.55 16.44 -29.41
N GLN A 4 -15.82 15.17 -29.10
CA GLN A 4 -15.83 14.64 -27.74
C GLN A 4 -14.37 14.56 -27.28
N THR A 5 -13.93 15.55 -26.52
CA THR A 5 -12.69 15.46 -25.74
C THR A 5 -12.88 14.34 -24.73
N ASN A 6 -12.38 13.16 -25.07
CA ASN A 6 -12.24 12.04 -24.15
C ASN A 6 -11.19 12.44 -23.12
N GLN A 7 -11.61 13.19 -22.09
CA GLN A 7 -10.79 13.44 -20.92
C GLN A 7 -10.67 12.11 -20.18
N GLU A 8 -9.62 11.34 -20.47
CA GLU A 8 -9.10 10.43 -19.46
C GLU A 8 -8.93 11.25 -18.18
N PRO A 9 -9.43 10.79 -17.02
CA PRO A 9 -9.24 11.52 -15.77
C PRO A 9 -7.74 11.75 -15.61
N LEU A 10 -7.33 13.02 -15.50
CA LEU A 10 -5.93 13.40 -15.29
C LEU A 10 -5.37 12.49 -14.19
N GLN A 11 -4.50 11.57 -14.59
CA GLN A 11 -3.86 10.69 -13.63
C GLN A 11 -3.03 11.60 -12.73
N LYS A 12 -3.28 11.52 -11.43
CA LYS A 12 -2.55 12.34 -10.45
C LYS A 12 -1.06 12.08 -10.62
N THR A 13 -0.27 13.13 -10.43
CA THR A 13 1.19 12.99 -10.37
C THR A 13 1.60 12.37 -9.05
N ARG A 14 2.81 11.78 -9.02
CA ARG A 14 3.42 11.20 -7.82
C ARG A 14 3.40 12.18 -6.63
N GLU A 15 3.81 13.42 -6.88
CA GLU A 15 3.86 14.49 -5.88
C GLU A 15 2.48 14.88 -5.35
N GLN A 16 1.48 14.93 -6.24
CA GLN A 16 0.09 15.18 -5.84
C GLN A 16 -0.46 14.04 -4.98
N SER A 17 -0.21 12.78 -5.35
CA SER A 17 -0.63 11.62 -4.54
C SER A 17 0.02 11.62 -3.15
N ILE A 18 1.31 11.92 -3.06
CA ILE A 18 2.02 12.05 -1.77
C ILE A 18 1.40 13.16 -0.93
N SER A 19 1.21 14.35 -1.50
CA SER A 19 0.67 15.51 -0.79
C SER A 19 -0.74 15.25 -0.25
N GLU A 20 -1.62 14.66 -1.05
CA GLU A 20 -2.97 14.29 -0.63
C GLU A 20 -2.97 13.25 0.49
N PHE A 21 -2.05 12.28 0.44
CA PHE A 21 -1.97 11.27 1.48
C PHE A 21 -1.46 11.86 2.80
N ILE A 22 -0.45 12.74 2.76
CA ILE A 22 0.04 13.48 3.92
C ILE A 22 -1.10 14.27 4.58
N GLU A 23 -1.92 14.95 3.78
CA GLU A 23 -3.06 15.70 4.29
C GLU A 23 -4.08 14.78 4.97
N ARG A 24 -4.43 13.65 4.33
CA ARG A 24 -5.37 12.65 4.88
C ARG A 24 -4.88 11.99 6.16
N THR A 25 -3.57 11.84 6.34
CA THR A 25 -2.97 11.21 7.52
C THR A 25 -2.49 12.20 8.57
N LYS A 26 -2.77 13.51 8.40
CA LYS A 26 -2.28 14.57 9.29
C LYS A 26 -2.67 14.34 10.75
N ASP A 27 -3.87 13.82 11.01
CA ASP A 27 -4.32 13.55 12.38
C ASP A 27 -3.64 12.31 12.99
N ILE A 28 -3.25 11.33 12.17
CA ILE A 28 -2.44 10.19 12.62
C ILE A 28 -1.03 10.67 12.99
N GLN A 29 -0.44 11.56 12.20
CA GLN A 29 0.84 12.20 12.50
C GLN A 29 0.81 13.00 13.81
N LYS A 30 -0.26 13.76 14.06
CA LYS A 30 -0.43 14.49 15.33
C LYS A 30 -0.50 13.54 16.55
N GLN A 31 -1.11 12.36 16.38
CA GLN A 31 -1.25 11.38 17.45
C GLN A 31 0.05 10.61 17.74
N ASN A 32 1.00 10.59 16.80
CA ASN A 32 2.32 9.97 17.01
C ASN A 32 3.41 10.95 16.53
N PRO A 33 3.69 12.02 17.28
CA PRO A 33 4.62 13.07 16.87
C PRO A 33 6.08 12.59 16.73
N ASP A 34 6.42 11.48 17.39
CA ASP A 34 7.77 10.90 17.36
C ASP A 34 8.07 10.09 16.09
N LEU A 35 7.05 9.79 15.29
CA LEU A 35 7.18 9.02 14.04
C LEU A 35 7.04 9.94 12.84
N ASP A 36 8.05 10.02 11.99
CA ASP A 36 7.94 10.71 10.70
C ASP A 36 7.16 9.83 9.69
N PHE A 37 5.83 9.85 9.73
CA PHE A 37 5.00 9.03 8.84
C PHE A 37 5.22 9.37 7.36
N LYS A 38 5.54 10.62 7.06
CA LYS A 38 5.75 11.07 5.68
C LYS A 38 6.91 10.28 5.07
N SER A 39 8.09 10.39 5.65
CA SER A 39 9.30 9.80 5.07
C SER A 39 9.40 8.30 5.31
N THR A 40 8.78 7.78 6.38
CA THR A 40 8.89 6.35 6.74
C THR A 40 7.81 5.46 6.13
N VAL A 41 6.63 6.01 5.81
CA VAL A 41 5.49 5.22 5.33
C VAL A 41 4.96 5.76 4.01
N ILE A 42 4.60 7.04 3.95
CA ILE A 42 3.83 7.59 2.82
C ILE A 42 4.67 7.65 1.55
N GLU A 43 5.82 8.32 1.60
CA GLU A 43 6.69 8.47 0.43
C GLU A 43 7.17 7.12 -0.11
N PRO A 44 7.72 6.19 0.72
CA PRO A 44 8.11 4.86 0.24
C PRO A 44 6.95 4.10 -0.43
N THR A 45 5.76 4.13 0.18
CA THR A 45 4.60 3.39 -0.32
C THR A 45 4.07 3.96 -1.63
N MET A 46 4.02 5.29 -1.75
CA MET A 46 3.61 5.94 -2.99
C MET A 46 4.64 5.73 -4.10
N ASN A 47 5.94 5.89 -3.80
CA ASN A 47 7.00 5.62 -4.76
C ASN A 47 6.91 4.20 -5.29
N LEU A 48 6.75 3.20 -4.41
CA LEU A 48 6.57 1.81 -4.81
C LEU A 48 5.38 1.63 -5.77
N MET A 49 4.21 2.22 -5.46
CA MET A 49 3.04 2.11 -6.34
C MET A 49 3.28 2.71 -7.74
N TYR A 50 3.93 3.86 -7.82
CA TYR A 50 4.27 4.49 -9.11
C TYR A 50 5.34 3.70 -9.86
N ASP A 51 6.39 3.27 -9.19
CA ASP A 51 7.48 2.53 -9.82
C ASP A 51 6.96 1.19 -10.38
N ILE A 52 6.10 0.48 -9.63
CA ILE A 52 5.41 -0.72 -10.14
C ILE A 52 4.57 -0.40 -11.38
N ARG A 53 3.83 0.70 -11.36
CA ARG A 53 2.97 1.11 -12.47
C ARG A 53 3.76 1.46 -13.73
N GLU A 54 4.91 2.10 -13.57
CA GLU A 54 5.78 2.55 -14.66
C GLU A 54 6.57 1.40 -15.28
N ASN A 55 6.83 0.33 -14.51
CA ASN A 55 7.70 -0.78 -14.94
C ASN A 55 6.94 -2.06 -15.30
N LEU A 56 5.80 -2.35 -14.67
CA LEU A 56 4.98 -3.51 -15.03
C LEU A 56 3.98 -3.17 -16.12
N ASN A 57 3.76 -4.12 -17.04
CA ASN A 57 2.64 -3.97 -17.98
C ASN A 57 1.29 -4.10 -17.24
N ASP A 58 0.20 -3.69 -17.88
CA ASP A 58 -1.13 -3.67 -17.25
C ASP A 58 -1.57 -5.03 -16.68
N LYS A 59 -1.20 -6.14 -17.33
CA LYS A 59 -1.58 -7.48 -16.88
C LYS A 59 -0.78 -7.89 -15.65
N GLU A 60 0.54 -7.68 -15.69
CA GLU A 60 1.44 -7.94 -14.56
C GLU A 60 1.07 -7.09 -13.35
N ARG A 61 0.85 -5.79 -13.55
CA ARG A 61 0.43 -4.87 -12.50
C ARG A 61 -0.86 -5.34 -11.83
N LYS A 62 -1.90 -5.64 -12.61
CA LYS A 62 -3.18 -6.11 -12.06
C LYS A 62 -3.03 -7.42 -11.28
N ASN A 63 -2.19 -8.34 -11.76
CA ASN A 63 -1.93 -9.60 -11.05
C ASN A 63 -1.17 -9.36 -9.74
N HIS A 64 -0.12 -8.52 -9.77
CA HIS A 64 0.60 -8.10 -8.57
C HIS A 64 -0.35 -7.46 -7.53
N GLU A 65 -1.16 -6.48 -7.94
CA GLU A 65 -2.13 -5.79 -7.08
C GLU A 65 -3.18 -6.77 -6.50
N ALA A 66 -3.64 -7.74 -7.30
CA ALA A 66 -4.55 -8.77 -6.85
C ALA A 66 -3.92 -9.66 -5.77
N LEU A 67 -2.65 -10.04 -5.92
CA LEU A 67 -1.91 -10.83 -4.92
C LEU A 67 -1.71 -10.04 -3.62
N ILE A 68 -1.36 -8.76 -3.70
CA ILE A 68 -1.29 -7.90 -2.50
C ILE A 68 -2.67 -7.79 -1.82
N THR A 69 -3.74 -7.63 -2.60
CA THR A 69 -5.11 -7.62 -2.05
C THR A 69 -5.44 -8.93 -1.34
N LEU A 70 -5.11 -10.08 -1.95
CA LEU A 70 -5.31 -11.40 -1.35
C LEU A 70 -4.47 -11.57 -0.08
N MET A 71 -3.23 -11.09 -0.06
CA MET A 71 -2.38 -11.09 1.13
C MET A 71 -3.05 -10.31 2.28
N LEU A 72 -3.56 -9.10 2.01
CA LEU A 72 -4.24 -8.27 3.02
C LEU A 72 -5.52 -8.96 3.54
N GLN A 73 -6.34 -9.49 2.64
CA GLN A 73 -7.58 -10.19 2.98
C GLN A 73 -7.34 -11.46 3.80
N ASN A 74 -6.21 -12.14 3.57
CA ASN A 74 -5.83 -13.37 4.26
C ASN A 74 -4.75 -13.13 5.34
N SER A 75 -4.57 -11.90 5.80
CA SER A 75 -3.60 -11.56 6.86
C SER A 75 -3.77 -12.36 8.16
N GLY A 76 -4.98 -12.85 8.45
CA GLY A 76 -5.27 -13.72 9.61
C GLY A 76 -4.88 -15.19 9.41
N ASP A 77 -4.46 -15.58 8.20
CA ASP A 77 -3.92 -16.90 7.86
C ASP A 77 -2.48 -16.68 7.34
N PRO A 78 -1.47 -16.72 8.23
CA PRO A 78 -0.09 -16.37 7.87
C PRO A 78 0.45 -17.17 6.69
N ALA A 79 0.10 -18.46 6.56
CA ALA A 79 0.58 -19.30 5.48
C ALA A 79 0.03 -18.84 4.12
N LYS A 80 -1.25 -18.49 4.03
CA LYS A 80 -1.84 -17.93 2.81
C LYS A 80 -1.33 -16.53 2.52
N GLY A 81 -1.31 -15.65 3.52
CA GLY A 81 -0.80 -14.30 3.37
C GLY A 81 0.64 -14.28 2.87
N GLU A 82 1.49 -15.15 3.44
CA GLU A 82 2.89 -15.28 3.06
C GLU A 82 3.04 -15.78 1.63
N LYS A 83 2.28 -16.82 1.25
CA LYS A 83 2.25 -17.31 -0.13
C LYS A 83 1.95 -16.19 -1.13
N TYR A 84 0.89 -15.41 -0.88
CA TYR A 84 0.52 -14.31 -1.79
C TYR A 84 1.57 -13.19 -1.82
N LEU A 85 2.20 -12.88 -0.68
CA LEU A 85 3.29 -11.89 -0.63
C LEU A 85 4.46 -12.33 -1.50
N TRP A 86 4.89 -13.60 -1.38
CA TRP A 86 6.00 -14.11 -2.18
C TRP A 86 5.67 -14.19 -3.67
N GLU A 87 4.45 -14.60 -4.03
CA GLU A 87 3.99 -14.58 -5.43
C GLU A 87 3.96 -13.15 -6.00
N ALA A 88 3.54 -12.15 -5.22
CA ALA A 88 3.59 -10.75 -5.65
C ALA A 88 5.03 -10.30 -5.87
N ARG A 89 5.93 -10.65 -4.96
CA ARG A 89 7.36 -10.33 -5.02
C ARG A 89 8.04 -10.85 -6.29
N GLU A 90 7.62 -11.99 -6.83
CA GLU A 90 8.19 -12.58 -8.06
C GLU A 90 8.10 -11.64 -9.26
N TYR A 91 7.01 -10.85 -9.38
CA TYR A 91 6.84 -9.87 -10.47
C TYR A 91 7.89 -8.76 -10.44
N LEU A 92 8.49 -8.51 -9.28
CA LEU A 92 9.44 -7.41 -9.06
C LEU A 92 10.89 -7.85 -9.22
N LYS A 93 11.18 -9.15 -9.35
CA LYS A 93 12.54 -9.67 -9.54
C LYS A 93 13.35 -9.02 -10.67
N PRO A 94 12.76 -8.68 -11.84
CA PRO A 94 13.49 -7.98 -12.90
C PRO A 94 13.87 -6.53 -12.56
N TYR A 95 13.32 -5.96 -11.48
CA TYR A 95 13.47 -4.55 -11.08
C TYR A 95 14.07 -4.45 -9.67
N PRO A 96 15.40 -4.59 -9.51
CA PRO A 96 16.04 -4.74 -8.19
C PRO A 96 15.76 -3.60 -7.21
N ASP A 97 15.68 -2.36 -7.68
CA ASP A 97 15.41 -1.19 -6.82
C ASP A 97 13.98 -1.19 -6.29
N ILE A 98 13.01 -1.57 -7.15
CA ILE A 98 11.59 -1.70 -6.78
C ILE A 98 11.41 -2.87 -5.82
N LEU A 99 12.06 -4.00 -6.10
CA LEU A 99 12.06 -5.18 -5.24
C LEU A 99 12.62 -4.86 -3.85
N LYS A 100 13.71 -4.10 -3.79
CA LYS A 100 14.31 -3.67 -2.53
C LYS A 100 13.34 -2.79 -1.73
N LEU A 101 12.71 -1.81 -2.39
CA LEU A 101 11.72 -0.95 -1.74
C LEU A 101 10.51 -1.75 -1.24
N PHE A 102 10.06 -2.74 -2.01
CA PHE A 102 9.02 -3.68 -1.60
C PHE A 102 9.41 -4.45 -0.34
N ASP A 103 10.61 -5.04 -0.33
CA ASP A 103 11.12 -5.78 0.82
C ASP A 103 11.29 -4.88 2.05
N ASP A 104 11.78 -3.65 1.88
CA ASP A 104 11.94 -2.68 2.97
C ASP A 104 10.60 -2.27 3.58
N ILE A 105 9.53 -2.17 2.79
CA ILE A 105 8.18 -1.81 3.26
C ILE A 105 7.50 -3.00 3.94
N TYR A 106 7.42 -4.15 3.27
CA TYR A 106 6.62 -5.28 3.75
C TYR A 106 7.39 -6.19 4.69
N ILE A 107 8.66 -6.49 4.40
CA ILE A 107 9.43 -7.46 5.18
C ILE A 107 10.22 -6.75 6.28
N ASN A 108 10.86 -5.61 5.98
CA ASN A 108 11.59 -4.76 6.92
C ASN A 108 12.41 -5.57 7.97
N LYS A 109 13.17 -6.57 7.50
CA LYS A 109 14.01 -7.47 8.31
C LYS A 109 13.27 -8.28 9.41
N ARG A 110 11.94 -8.29 9.44
CA ARG A 110 11.12 -9.15 10.32
C ARG A 110 10.61 -10.38 9.57
N PRO A 111 10.32 -11.50 10.26
CA PRO A 111 9.68 -12.65 9.62
C PRO A 111 8.31 -12.27 9.05
N VAL A 112 7.99 -12.75 7.84
CA VAL A 112 6.72 -12.46 7.16
C VAL A 112 5.49 -12.87 8.00
N PRO A 113 5.46 -14.03 8.68
CA PRO A 113 4.33 -14.37 9.56
C PRO A 113 4.08 -13.36 10.68
N VAL A 114 5.16 -12.80 11.25
CA VAL A 114 5.07 -11.76 12.31
C VAL A 114 4.47 -10.49 11.73
N MET A 115 4.92 -10.07 10.55
CA MET A 115 4.34 -8.92 9.84
C MET A 115 2.83 -9.09 9.60
N LEU A 116 2.43 -10.26 9.09
CA LEU A 116 1.04 -10.55 8.76
C LEU A 116 0.15 -10.53 9.99
N GLY A 117 0.63 -11.08 11.11
CA GLY A 117 -0.06 -11.01 12.41
C GLY A 117 -0.29 -9.56 12.87
N GLN A 118 0.75 -8.72 12.84
CA GLN A 118 0.64 -7.30 13.20
C GLN A 118 -0.34 -6.55 12.28
N LEU A 119 -0.31 -6.86 10.99
CA LEU A 119 -1.21 -6.26 10.01
C LEU A 119 -2.67 -6.69 10.27
N HIS A 120 -2.90 -7.97 10.56
CA HIS A 120 -4.21 -8.49 10.91
C HIS A 120 -4.78 -7.81 12.15
N GLU A 121 -3.98 -7.69 13.21
CA GLU A 121 -4.35 -7.00 14.46
C GLU A 121 -4.69 -5.53 14.18
N ALA A 122 -3.85 -4.81 13.44
CA ALA A 122 -4.09 -3.41 13.09
C ALA A 122 -5.40 -3.22 12.30
N MET A 123 -5.74 -4.13 11.40
CA MET A 123 -6.98 -4.10 10.63
C MET A 123 -8.21 -4.48 11.47
N ALA A 124 -8.06 -5.44 12.40
CA ALA A 124 -9.12 -5.81 13.34
C ALA A 124 -9.44 -4.66 14.31
N LEU A 125 -8.42 -3.96 14.82
CA LEU A 125 -8.56 -2.79 15.70
C LEU A 125 -9.27 -1.61 15.03
N LYS A 126 -9.18 -1.47 13.70
CA LYS A 126 -9.96 -0.49 12.94
C LYS A 126 -11.45 -0.85 12.87
N LYS A 127 -11.79 -2.14 12.81
CA LYS A 127 -13.19 -2.59 12.80
C LYS A 127 -13.87 -2.52 14.17
N SER A 128 -13.10 -2.59 15.25
CA SER A 128 -13.62 -2.60 16.62
C SER A 128 -13.77 -1.21 17.25
N LYS A 129 -13.35 -0.13 16.57
CA LYS A 129 -13.66 1.23 17.00
C LYS A 129 -15.05 1.60 16.44
N PRO A 130 -16.12 1.66 17.25
CA PRO A 130 -17.35 2.28 16.80
C PRO A 130 -17.06 3.73 16.45
N ASP A 131 -17.62 4.21 15.35
CA ASP A 131 -17.63 5.63 15.01
C ASP A 131 -18.14 6.41 16.23
N LYS A 132 -17.25 7.13 16.91
CA LYS A 132 -17.65 8.17 17.85
C LYS A 132 -18.19 9.34 17.03
N ASN A 133 -19.35 9.15 16.41
CA ASN A 133 -20.23 10.21 15.90
C ASN A 133 -21.64 9.64 15.61
N SER A 134 -22.19 8.94 16.59
CA SER A 134 -23.63 8.66 16.66
C SER A 134 -24.06 8.78 18.11
N GLN A 135 -24.19 10.02 18.57
CA GLN A 135 -25.08 10.53 19.62
C GLN A 135 -24.60 11.93 20.02
N GLU A 136 -25.21 12.96 19.43
CA GLU A 136 -26.26 13.78 20.04
C GLU A 136 -27.03 14.55 18.95
#